data_AF-A0A662NUQ3-F1
#
_entry.id   AF-A0A662NUQ3-F1
#
_cell.length_a   1.000
_cell.length_b   1.000
_cell.length_c   1.000
_cell.angle_alpha   90.00
_cell.angle_beta   90.00
_cell.angle_gamma   90.00
#
_symmetry.space_group_name_H-M   'P 1'
#
loop_
_entity.id
_entity.type
_entity.pdbx_description
1 polymer ?
#
loop_
_entity_poly.entity_id
_entity_poly.type
_entity_poly.pdbx_seq_one_letter_code
_entity_poly.pdbx_strand_id
1 'polypeptide(L)' 'MSEVKEVKILEKPWVEKYRPGKLRDIVGQNHIVRRLQHYVKTGSMPHLLFAGPPGVGKTTAALALSKELY' A
#
# COMPACT_ATOMS: atom_id res chain seq x y z
N MET A 1 7.77 11.03 32.13
CA MET A 1 8.38 10.13 31.10
C MET A 1 7.33 9.33 30.32
N SER A 2 6.13 9.11 30.86
CA SER A 2 4.95 8.53 30.19
C SER A 2 4.28 9.47 29.18
N GLU A 3 4.00 10.73 29.56
CA GLU A 3 3.36 11.72 28.66
C GLU A 3 4.18 11.99 27.40
N VAL A 4 5.50 12.08 27.51
CA VAL A 4 6.40 12.29 26.35
C VAL A 4 6.36 11.10 25.38
N LYS A 5 6.11 9.87 25.87
CA LYS A 5 5.92 8.69 25.02
C LYS A 5 4.57 8.73 24.30
N GLU A 6 3.53 9.19 24.97
CA GLU A 6 2.17 9.26 24.44
C GLU A 6 2.06 10.28 23.30
N VAL A 7 2.64 11.47 23.47
CA VAL A 7 2.72 12.49 22.42
C VAL A 7 3.48 11.98 21.18
N LYS A 8 4.57 11.22 21.37
CA LYS A 8 5.34 10.62 20.28
C LYS A 8 4.56 9.55 19.48
N ILE A 9 3.61 8.88 20.11
CA ILE A 9 2.78 7.85 19.45
C ILE A 9 1.71 8.51 18.56
N LEU A 10 1.23 9.69 18.95
CA LEU A 10 0.17 10.42 18.25
C LEU A 10 0.68 11.30 17.10
N GLU A 11 1.99 11.56 17.03
CA GLU A 11 2.62 12.38 15.98
C GLU A 11 2.32 11.88 14.56
N LYS A 12 2.19 10.56 14.35
CA LYS A 12 1.85 9.97 13.06
C LYS A 12 0.82 8.86 13.19
N PRO A 13 -0.27 8.87 12.38
CA PRO A 13 -1.24 7.79 12.36
C PRO A 13 -0.58 6.45 12.05
N TRP A 14 -0.85 5.42 12.87
CA TRP A 14 -0.30 4.08 12.69
C TRP A 14 -0.64 3.49 11.32
N VAL A 15 -1.85 3.79 10.82
CA VAL A 15 -2.32 3.36 9.50
C VAL A 15 -1.38 3.83 8.38
N GLU A 16 -0.86 5.05 8.46
CA GLU A 16 0.10 5.57 7.47
C GLU A 16 1.55 5.16 7.79
N LYS A 17 1.88 5.00 9.08
CA LYS A 17 3.21 4.57 9.51
C LYS A 17 3.55 3.16 9.00
N TYR A 18 2.58 2.25 9.03
CA TYR A 18 2.76 0.86 8.61
C TYR A 18 2.12 0.54 7.25
N ARG A 19 1.66 1.55 6.50
CA ARG A 19 1.14 1.33 5.15
C ARG A 19 2.24 0.72 4.28
N PRO A 20 2.00 -0.45 3.64
CA PRO A 20 2.97 -1.06 2.72
C PRO A 20 3.48 -0.08 1.66
N GLY A 21 4.80 -0.05 1.48
CA GLY A 21 5.46 0.82 0.52
C GLY A 21 5.69 0.16 -0.85
N LYS A 22 5.73 -1.18 -0.88
CA LYS A 22 5.96 -2.00 -2.07
C LYS A 22 4.81 -2.97 -2.29
N LEU A 23 4.58 -3.38 -3.54
CA LEU A 23 3.53 -4.32 -3.91
C LEU A 23 3.69 -5.67 -3.19
N ARG A 24 4.93 -6.13 -3.01
CA ARG A 24 5.24 -7.38 -2.32
C ARG A 24 4.95 -7.37 -0.81
N ASP A 25 4.85 -6.19 -0.21
CA ASP A 25 4.61 -6.03 1.23
C ASP A 25 3.10 -6.07 1.55
N ILE A 26 2.23 -6.10 0.53
CA ILE A 26 0.78 -6.23 0.67
C ILE A 26 0.43 -7.70 0.93
N VAL A 27 -0.26 -7.96 2.04
CA VAL A 27 -0.65 -9.30 2.47
C VAL A 27 -2.10 -9.64 2.12
N GLY A 28 -2.41 -10.93 1.96
CA GLY A 28 -3.77 -11.42 1.74
C GLY A 28 -4.33 -11.21 0.33
N GLN A 29 -3.57 -10.58 -0.58
CA GLN A 29 -4.00 -10.25 -1.95
C GLN A 29 -3.02 -10.80 -3.01
N ASN A 30 -2.51 -12.02 -2.81
CA ASN A 30 -1.42 -12.62 -3.61
C ASN A 30 -1.69 -12.60 -5.12
N HIS A 31 -2.90 -12.93 -5.55
CA HIS A 31 -3.27 -12.93 -6.97
C HIS A 31 -3.23 -11.53 -7.58
N ILE A 32 -3.73 -10.52 -6.86
CA ILE A 32 -3.72 -9.12 -7.30
C ILE A 32 -2.29 -8.58 -7.35
N VAL A 33 -1.51 -8.80 -6.29
CA VAL A 33 -0.10 -8.38 -6.20
C VAL A 33 0.71 -8.93 -7.37
N ARG A 34 0.56 -10.22 -7.69
CA ARG A 34 1.26 -10.85 -8.82
C ARG A 34 0.92 -10.19 -10.16
N ARG A 35 -0.33 -9.81 -10.38
CA ARG A 35 -0.77 -9.15 -11.61
C ARG A 35 -0.25 -7.71 -11.70
N LEU A 36 -0.27 -6.96 -10.60
CA LEU A 36 0.28 -5.60 -10.55
C LEU A 36 1.79 -5.59 -10.76
N GLN A 37 2.52 -6.53 -10.16
CA GLN A 37 3.96 -6.71 -10.39
C GLN A 37 4.28 -7.01 -11.86
N HIS A 38 3.41 -7.75 -12.54
CA HIS A 38 3.57 -7.98 -13.98
C HIS A 38 3.49 -6.67 -14.77
N TYR A 39 2.53 -5.80 -14.46
CA TYR A 39 2.40 -4.50 -15.11
C TYR A 39 3.60 -3.58 -14.88
N VAL A 40 4.15 -3.57 -13.67
CA VAL A 40 5.40 -2.86 -13.36
C VAL A 40 6.54 -3.40 -14.23
N LYS A 41 6.69 -4.73 -14.29
CA LYS A 41 7.76 -5.39 -15.06
C LYS A 41 7.65 -5.12 -16.56
N THR A 42 6.44 -5.07 -17.11
CA THR A 42 6.22 -4.82 -18.54
C THR A 42 6.22 -3.33 -18.89
N GLY A 43 6.14 -2.43 -17.91
CA GLY A 43 5.99 -0.99 -18.14
C GLY A 43 4.69 -0.62 -18.85
N SER A 44 3.72 -1.55 -18.90
CA SER A 44 2.47 -1.40 -19.64
C SER A 44 1.31 -1.87 -18.78
N MET A 45 0.34 -0.98 -18.58
CA MET A 45 -0.81 -1.19 -17.71
C MET A 45 -2.06 -0.57 -18.33
N PRO A 46 -3.21 -1.28 -18.33
CA PRO A 46 -4.48 -0.69 -18.70
C PRO A 46 -5.02 0.24 -17.61
N HIS A 47 -6.16 0.88 -17.84
CA HIS A 47 -6.90 1.54 -16.77
C HIS A 47 -7.36 0.51 -15.73
N LEU A 48 -7.14 0.81 -14.44
CA LEU A 48 -7.47 -0.07 -13.34
C LEU A 48 -8.64 0.48 -12.52
N LEU A 49 -9.54 -0.41 -12.11
CA LEU A 49 -10.59 -0.13 -11.13
C LEU A 49 -10.33 -0.96 -9.87
N PHE A 50 -10.10 -0.30 -8.73
CA PHE A 50 -9.95 -0.96 -7.44
C PHE A 50 -11.28 -0.94 -6.68
N ALA A 51 -11.98 -2.07 -6.64
CA ALA A 51 -13.26 -2.23 -5.94
C ALA A 51 -13.14 -3.17 -4.73
N GLY A 52 -13.94 -2.92 -3.68
CA GLY A 52 -14.00 -3.76 -2.48
C GLY A 52 -14.16 -2.97 -1.16
N PRO A 53 -14.28 -3.65 -0.01
CA PRO A 53 -14.54 -3.03 1.30
C PRO A 53 -13.44 -2.04 1.74
N PRO A 54 -13.72 -1.08 2.64
CA PRO A 54 -12.69 -0.18 3.18
C PRO A 54 -11.60 -0.97 3.93
N GLY A 55 -10.36 -0.46 3.92
CA GLY A 55 -9.24 -1.05 4.68
C GLY A 55 -8.55 -2.28 4.07
N VAL A 56 -9.00 -2.80 2.92
CA VAL A 56 -8.44 -4.04 2.32
C VAL A 56 -7.23 -3.84 1.39
N GLY A 57 -6.62 -2.65 1.38
CA GLY A 57 -5.37 -2.40 0.64
C GLY A 57 -5.51 -1.84 -0.78
N LYS A 58 -6.71 -1.41 -1.21
CA LYS A 58 -6.94 -0.78 -2.54
C LYS A 58 -6.07 0.45 -2.79
N THR A 59 -6.18 1.45 -1.90
CA THR A 59 -5.39 2.69 -1.97
C THR A 59 -3.90 2.41 -1.80
N THR A 60 -3.54 1.49 -0.89
CA THR A 60 -2.17 1.04 -0.70
C THR A 60 -1.57 0.44 -1.98
N ALA A 61 -2.32 -0.42 -2.67
CA ALA A 61 -1.88 -1.03 -3.93
C ALA A 61 -1.65 0.02 -5.02
N ALA A 62 -2.55 1.00 -5.16
CA ALA A 62 -2.38 2.09 -6.12
C ALA A 62 -1.12 2.93 -5.84
N LEU A 63 -0.87 3.27 -4.57
CA LEU A 63 0.32 4.02 -4.18
C LEU A 63 1.61 3.23 -4.38
N ALA A 64 1.64 1.96 -3.98
CA ALA A 64 2.80 1.09 -4.15
C ALA A 64 3.10 0.86 -5.65
N LEU A 65 2.07 0.66 -6.46
CA LEU A 65 2.18 0.52 -7.90
C LEU A 65 2.78 1.78 -8.55
N SER A 66 2.29 2.97 -8.17
CA SER A 66 2.82 4.25 -8.67
C SER A 66 4.30 4.42 -8.34
N LYS A 67 4.71 4.08 -7.12
CA LYS A 67 6.12 4.16 -6.66
C LYS A 67 7.06 3.15 -7.29
N GLU A 68 6.54 2.03 -7.80
CA GLU A 68 7.36 1.00 -8.44
C GLU A 68 7.42 1.18 -9.96
N LEU A 69 6.46 1.89 -10.55
CA LEU A 69 6.42 2.17 -11.99
C LEU A 69 7.29 3.36 -12.38
N TYR A 70 7.51 4.32 -11.46
CA TYR A 70 8.31 5.54 -11.64
C TYR A 70 9.39 5.65 -10.56
#